data_AF-A0A849MJE9-F1
#
_entry.id   AF-A0A849MJE9-F1
#
_cell.length_a   1.000
_cell.length_b   1.000
_cell.length_c   1.000
_cell.angle_alpha   90.00
_cell.angle_beta   90.00
_cell.angle_gamma   90.00
#
_symmetry.space_group_name_H-M   'P 1'
#
loop_
_entity.id
_entity.type
_entity.pdbx_description
1 polymer ?
#
loop_
_entity_poly.entity_id
_entity_poly.type
_entity_poly.pdbx_seq_one_letter_code
_entity_poly.pdbx_strand_id
1 'polypeptide(L)'
;MKSSLVLLAVLLFIAIYISNNQDNSITQEKSIPESSEDDQYLLHAESSERLVNIMEQISSVSNSQNNEKESGFTEENIVDLVEAVEELLFYAELMSIKVPANKLEESKSVIFSAMANKLYDEALNIQQLTKTYDLEITDYSQENLINEAFNRLSQTCSACHELFRDN
;
A
#
# COMPACT_ATOMS: atom_id res chain seq x y z
N MET A 1 12.38 -6.72 45.54
CA MET A 1 11.95 -8.06 45.06
C MET A 1 11.01 -7.97 43.85
N LYS A 2 11.35 -7.21 42.80
CA LYS A 2 10.52 -7.09 41.57
C LYS A 2 11.26 -7.53 40.30
N SER A 3 12.60 -7.43 40.29
CA SER A 3 13.44 -7.81 39.14
C SER A 3 13.54 -9.32 38.87
N SER A 4 13.25 -10.16 39.87
CA SER A 4 13.34 -11.63 39.71
C SER A 4 12.15 -12.23 38.96
N LEU A 5 11.01 -11.54 38.90
CA LEU A 5 9.80 -12.04 38.25
C LEU A 5 9.85 -11.81 36.72
N VAL A 6 10.46 -10.71 36.30
CA VAL A 6 10.63 -10.35 34.89
C VAL A 6 11.58 -11.31 34.19
N LEU A 7 12.69 -11.67 34.85
CA LEU A 7 13.65 -12.62 34.29
C LEU A 7 13.04 -14.02 34.09
N LEU A 8 12.16 -14.45 35.01
CA LEU A 8 11.48 -15.74 34.93
C LEU A 8 10.47 -15.77 33.76
N ALA A 9 9.76 -14.65 33.52
CA ALA A 9 8.82 -14.54 32.41
C ALA A 9 9.53 -14.58 31.06
N VAL A 10 10.65 -13.88 30.90
CA VAL A 10 11.43 -13.87 29.65
C VAL A 10 12.00 -15.26 29.32
N LEU A 11 12.46 -16.01 30.32
CA LEU A 11 12.94 -17.38 30.12
C LEU A 11 11.81 -18.35 29.71
N LEU A 12 10.59 -18.17 30.21
CA LEU A 12 9.43 -18.95 29.80
C LEU A 12 9.03 -18.70 28.34
N PHE A 13 9.10 -17.45 27.87
CA PHE A 13 8.80 -17.14 26.46
C PHE A 13 9.79 -17.77 25.48
N ILE A 14 11.08 -17.82 25.84
CA ILE A 14 12.12 -18.43 24.99
C ILE A 14 11.94 -19.95 24.93
N ALA A 15 11.55 -20.61 26.03
CA ALA A 15 11.32 -22.05 26.05
C ALA A 15 10.09 -22.47 25.20
N ILE A 16 9.02 -21.65 25.17
CA ILE A 16 7.85 -21.89 24.31
C ILE A 16 8.21 -21.73 22.83
N TYR A 17 9.02 -20.72 22.50
CA TYR A 17 9.45 -20.49 21.12
C TYR A 17 10.28 -21.66 20.56
N ILE A 18 11.17 -22.23 21.37
CA ILE A 18 12.02 -23.36 20.96
C ILE A 18 11.20 -24.66 20.88
N SER A 19 10.25 -24.88 21.80
CA SER A 19 9.39 -26.07 21.79
C SER A 19 8.41 -26.12 20.61
N ASN A 20 8.01 -24.97 20.05
CA ASN A 20 7.11 -24.93 18.88
C ASN A 20 7.82 -25.24 17.55
N ASN A 21 9.15 -25.38 17.55
CA ASN A 21 9.96 -25.56 16.34
C ASN A 21 10.61 -26.95 16.21
N GLN A 22 10.22 -27.93 17.04
CA GLN A 22 10.70 -29.31 16.90
C GLN A 22 9.57 -30.35 16.83
N ASP A 23 9.62 -31.11 15.74
CA ASP A 23 9.02 -32.41 15.41
C ASP A 23 7.67 -32.51 14.65
N ASN A 24 7.84 -32.78 13.34
CA ASN A 24 7.37 -33.94 12.57
C ASN A 24 5.86 -34.18 12.30
N SER A 25 5.51 -34.02 11.01
CA SER A 25 4.80 -34.97 10.12
C SER A 25 3.84 -36.01 10.73
N ILE A 26 2.54 -35.91 10.41
CA ILE A 26 1.72 -36.85 9.59
C ILE A 26 0.27 -36.30 9.48
N THR A 27 -0.17 -36.12 8.23
CA THR A 27 -1.52 -36.05 7.61
C THR A 27 -2.78 -36.15 8.49
N GLN A 28 -3.71 -35.18 8.41
CA GLN A 28 -4.95 -35.24 7.59
C GLN A 28 -5.85 -33.99 7.77
N GLU A 29 -5.96 -33.22 6.69
CA GLU A 29 -7.17 -32.56 6.16
C GLU A 29 -8.06 -31.70 7.09
N LYS A 30 -7.85 -30.39 7.03
CA LYS A 30 -8.94 -29.43 6.92
C LYS A 30 -8.54 -28.37 5.91
N SER A 31 -9.12 -28.47 4.71
CA SER A 31 -9.04 -27.49 3.64
C SER A 31 -9.48 -26.12 4.16
N ILE A 32 -8.49 -25.31 4.53
CA ILE A 32 -8.60 -23.86 4.52
C ILE A 32 -8.52 -23.48 3.04
N PRO A 33 -9.44 -22.68 2.49
CA PRO A 33 -9.35 -22.28 1.10
C PRO A 33 -8.02 -21.55 0.93
N GLU A 34 -7.16 -22.14 0.09
CA GLU A 34 -6.00 -21.50 -0.50
C GLU A 34 -6.54 -20.20 -1.12
N SER A 35 -6.29 -19.05 -0.48
CA SER A 35 -6.62 -17.77 -1.10
C SER A 35 -5.81 -17.71 -2.39
N SER A 36 -6.50 -17.79 -3.52
CA SER A 36 -5.90 -17.72 -4.84
C SER A 36 -5.05 -16.46 -4.88
N GLU A 37 -3.80 -16.60 -5.30
CA GLU A 37 -2.87 -15.48 -5.47
C GLU A 37 -3.47 -14.37 -6.33
N ASP A 38 -4.33 -14.77 -7.28
CA ASP A 38 -5.15 -13.88 -8.09
C ASP A 38 -5.90 -12.84 -7.26
N ASP A 39 -6.43 -13.21 -6.09
CA ASP A 39 -7.24 -12.30 -5.26
C ASP A 39 -6.38 -11.14 -4.73
N GLN A 40 -5.13 -11.40 -4.32
CA GLN A 40 -4.26 -10.35 -3.79
C GLN A 40 -3.77 -9.39 -4.88
N TYR A 41 -3.42 -9.91 -6.05
CA TYR A 41 -3.04 -9.10 -7.21
C TYR A 41 -4.23 -8.26 -7.72
N LEU A 42 -5.42 -8.84 -7.72
CA LEU A 42 -6.65 -8.18 -8.15
C LEU A 42 -7.00 -7.01 -7.23
N LEU A 43 -6.82 -7.16 -5.92
CA LEU A 43 -7.07 -6.10 -4.94
C LEU A 43 -6.12 -4.91 -5.08
N HIS A 44 -4.81 -5.15 -5.30
CA HIS A 44 -3.87 -4.06 -5.59
C HIS A 44 -4.22 -3.34 -6.90
N ALA A 45 -4.56 -4.10 -7.95
CA ALA A 45 -4.95 -3.53 -9.23
C ALA A 45 -6.21 -2.65 -9.09
N GLU A 46 -7.23 -3.12 -8.37
CA GLU A 46 -8.46 -2.36 -8.08
C GLU A 46 -8.17 -1.06 -7.31
N SER A 47 -7.38 -1.14 -6.23
CA SER A 47 -6.97 0.04 -5.45
C SER A 47 -6.21 1.06 -6.30
N SER A 48 -5.31 0.58 -7.19
CA SER A 48 -4.56 1.44 -8.10
C SER A 48 -5.46 2.13 -9.14
N GLU A 49 -6.47 1.43 -9.68
CA GLU A 49 -7.43 1.96 -10.63
C GLU A 49 -8.36 2.99 -9.97
N ARG A 50 -8.84 2.70 -8.77
CA ARG A 50 -9.64 3.63 -7.96
C ARG A 50 -8.89 4.94 -7.72
N LEU A 51 -7.61 4.86 -7.36
CA LEU A 51 -6.77 6.03 -7.13
C LEU A 51 -6.56 6.85 -8.41
N VAL A 52 -6.34 6.19 -9.56
CA VAL A 52 -6.23 6.85 -10.86
C VAL A 52 -7.52 7.60 -11.20
N ASN A 53 -8.67 6.96 -11.03
CA ASN A 53 -9.97 7.57 -11.30
C ASN A 53 -10.23 8.81 -10.43
N ILE A 54 -9.91 8.76 -9.14
CA ILE A 54 -10.03 9.90 -8.22
C ILE A 54 -9.17 11.08 -8.70
N MET A 55 -7.92 10.80 -9.07
CA MET A 55 -6.99 11.84 -9.52
C MET A 55 -7.31 12.40 -10.90
N GLU A 56 -7.84 11.58 -11.80
CA GLU A 56 -8.39 12.05 -13.09
C GLU A 56 -9.60 12.96 -12.87
N GLN A 57 -10.52 12.61 -11.97
CA GLN A 57 -11.66 13.45 -11.61
C GLN A 57 -11.18 14.82 -11.09
N ILE A 58 -10.25 14.84 -10.14
CA ILE A 58 -9.66 16.06 -9.57
C ILE A 58 -8.96 16.91 -10.64
N SER A 59 -8.22 16.27 -11.54
CA SER A 59 -7.52 16.95 -12.65
C SER A 59 -8.48 17.49 -13.72
N SER A 60 -9.61 16.81 -13.95
CA SER A 60 -10.63 17.22 -14.93
C SER A 60 -11.42 18.45 -14.48
N VAL A 61 -11.69 18.56 -13.18
CA VAL A 61 -12.31 19.73 -12.55
C VAL A 61 -11.38 20.94 -12.66
N SER A 62 -10.07 20.74 -12.48
CA SER A 62 -9.05 21.80 -12.57
C SER A 62 -8.85 22.35 -14.00
N ASN A 63 -9.13 21.58 -15.04
CA ASN A 63 -8.95 21.97 -16.45
C ASN A 63 -10.20 22.56 -17.12
N SER A 64 -11.33 22.62 -16.42
CA SER A 64 -12.55 23.25 -16.94
C SER A 64 -12.46 24.79 -16.83
N GLN A 65 -11.55 25.38 -17.62
CA GLN A 65 -11.55 26.81 -17.92
C GLN A 65 -12.93 27.18 -18.48
N ASN A 66 -13.75 27.88 -17.68
CA ASN A 66 -14.72 28.93 -18.09
C ASN A 66 -15.87 29.15 -17.10
N ASN A 67 -15.93 28.51 -15.92
CA ASN A 67 -16.94 28.84 -14.91
C ASN A 67 -16.29 29.11 -13.54
N GLU A 68 -16.60 30.27 -12.98
CA GLU A 68 -16.01 30.92 -11.80
C GLU A 68 -16.20 30.19 -10.45
N LYS A 69 -16.47 28.89 -10.38
CA LYS A 69 -16.59 28.17 -9.10
C LYS A 69 -16.03 26.75 -9.19
N GLU A 70 -15.17 26.45 -8.22
CA GLU A 70 -14.60 25.14 -7.87
C GLU A 70 -13.45 24.68 -8.78
N SER A 71 -12.34 25.42 -8.71
CA SER A 71 -11.02 24.94 -9.11
C SER A 71 -10.31 24.53 -7.83
N GLY A 72 -10.05 23.24 -7.66
CA GLY A 72 -9.27 22.69 -6.54
C GLY A 72 -9.87 21.42 -5.95
N PHE A 73 -9.13 20.78 -5.04
CA PHE A 73 -9.65 19.63 -4.29
C PHE A 73 -10.85 20.06 -3.43
N THR A 74 -11.95 19.30 -3.48
CA THR A 74 -13.02 19.42 -2.49
C THR A 74 -12.72 18.56 -1.25
N GLU A 75 -13.44 18.79 -0.15
CA GLU A 75 -13.34 17.94 1.05
C GLU A 75 -13.62 16.46 0.72
N GLU A 76 -14.65 16.20 -0.08
CA GLU A 76 -14.99 14.85 -0.56
C GLU A 76 -13.83 14.24 -1.36
N ASN A 77 -13.20 15.01 -2.26
CA ASN A 77 -12.05 14.51 -3.03
C ASN A 77 -10.85 14.18 -2.14
N ILE A 78 -10.57 14.97 -1.10
CA ILE A 78 -9.47 14.69 -0.17
C ILE A 78 -9.77 13.43 0.64
N VAL A 79 -11.01 13.25 1.09
CA VAL A 79 -11.42 12.05 1.83
C VAL A 79 -11.27 10.80 0.96
N ASP A 80 -11.79 10.83 -0.27
CA ASP A 80 -11.68 9.71 -1.21
C ASP A 80 -10.22 9.39 -1.54
N LEU A 81 -9.39 10.43 -1.74
CA LEU A 81 -7.97 10.29 -1.99
C LEU A 81 -7.25 9.64 -0.80
N VAL A 82 -7.54 10.08 0.42
CA VAL A 82 -6.95 9.49 1.63
C VAL A 82 -7.35 8.02 1.76
N GLU A 83 -8.61 7.67 1.54
CA GLU A 83 -9.07 6.29 1.63
C GLU A 83 -8.37 5.39 0.60
N ALA A 84 -8.31 5.82 -0.66
CA ALA A 84 -7.63 5.06 -1.71
C ALA A 84 -6.13 4.91 -1.45
N VAL A 85 -5.48 5.95 -0.89
CA VAL A 85 -4.06 5.90 -0.50
C VAL A 85 -3.83 4.96 0.69
N GLU A 86 -4.72 4.94 1.68
CA GLU A 86 -4.63 4.01 2.82
C GLU A 86 -4.79 2.55 2.40
N GLU A 87 -5.72 2.28 1.49
CA GLU A 87 -5.89 0.97 0.87
C GLU A 87 -4.62 0.54 0.12
N LEU A 88 -4.03 1.46 -0.67
CA LEU A 88 -2.80 1.19 -1.40
C LEU A 88 -1.60 0.94 -0.48
N LEU A 89 -1.49 1.71 0.62
CA LEU A 89 -0.46 1.51 1.65
C LEU A 89 -0.55 0.11 2.25
N PHE A 90 -1.75 -0.33 2.61
CA PHE A 90 -2.00 -1.66 3.15
C PHE A 90 -1.54 -2.76 2.18
N TYR A 91 -1.91 -2.66 0.90
CA TYR A 91 -1.49 -3.66 -0.09
C TYR A 91 0.00 -3.60 -0.41
N ALA A 92 0.60 -2.42 -0.48
CA ALA A 92 2.04 -2.25 -0.70
C ALA A 92 2.86 -2.87 0.44
N GLU A 93 2.45 -2.68 1.69
CA GLU A 93 3.05 -3.33 2.85
C GLU A 93 2.87 -4.86 2.78
N LEU A 94 1.68 -5.33 2.44
CA LEU A 94 1.43 -6.77 2.29
C LEU A 94 2.30 -7.40 1.20
N MET A 95 2.51 -6.71 0.08
CA MET A 95 3.39 -7.13 -1.02
C MET A 95 4.88 -7.08 -0.65
N SER A 96 5.30 -6.18 0.24
CA SER A 96 6.71 -6.09 0.62
C SER A 96 7.14 -7.21 1.56
N ILE A 97 6.21 -7.71 2.39
CA ILE A 97 6.44 -8.78 3.38
C ILE A 97 6.11 -10.18 2.85
N LYS A 98 5.16 -10.29 1.90
CA LYS A 98 4.80 -11.58 1.28
C LYS A 98 5.43 -11.66 -0.10
N VAL A 99 6.34 -12.62 -0.26
CA VAL A 99 6.75 -13.06 -1.60
C VAL A 99 5.53 -13.68 -2.28
N PRO A 100 5.19 -13.29 -3.53
CA PRO A 100 4.08 -13.91 -4.23
C PRO A 100 4.27 -15.42 -4.34
N ALA A 101 3.18 -16.17 -4.25
CA ALA A 101 3.27 -17.61 -4.03
C ALA A 101 3.66 -18.40 -5.31
N ASN A 102 3.53 -17.76 -6.48
CA ASN A 102 4.29 -18.02 -7.68
C ASN A 102 5.77 -17.79 -7.35
N LYS A 103 6.54 -18.85 -7.15
CA LYS A 103 7.98 -18.78 -6.88
C LYS A 103 8.70 -17.95 -7.95
N LEU A 104 8.81 -16.64 -7.71
CA LEU A 104 9.65 -15.76 -8.49
C LEU A 104 11.09 -16.26 -8.34
N GLU A 105 11.86 -16.17 -9.42
CA GLU A 105 13.32 -16.29 -9.30
C GLU A 105 13.83 -15.30 -8.24
N GLU A 106 14.89 -15.67 -7.51
CA GLU A 106 15.37 -14.89 -6.36
C GLU A 106 15.62 -13.42 -6.72
N SER A 107 16.20 -13.16 -7.89
CA SER A 107 16.40 -11.79 -8.40
C SER A 107 15.09 -11.04 -8.62
N LYS A 108 14.06 -11.69 -9.19
CA LYS A 108 12.73 -11.11 -9.39
C LYS A 108 12.01 -10.87 -8.07
N SER A 109 12.18 -11.75 -7.08
CA SER A 109 11.61 -11.57 -5.74
C SER A 109 12.19 -10.35 -5.03
N VAL A 110 13.51 -10.12 -5.15
CA VAL A 110 14.15 -8.92 -4.59
C VAL A 110 13.63 -7.66 -5.29
N ILE A 111 13.51 -7.67 -6.62
CA ILE A 111 12.98 -6.55 -7.39
C ILE A 111 11.51 -6.28 -7.02
N PHE A 112 10.70 -7.32 -6.86
CA PHE A 112 9.29 -7.19 -6.47
C PHE A 112 9.15 -6.51 -5.11
N SER A 113 9.88 -7.01 -4.10
CA SER A 113 9.85 -6.41 -2.75
C SER A 113 10.36 -4.96 -2.77
N ALA A 114 11.39 -4.65 -3.57
CA ALA A 114 11.88 -3.28 -3.72
C ALA A 114 10.84 -2.36 -4.38
N MET A 115 10.10 -2.83 -5.39
CA MET A 115 9.01 -2.09 -6.02
C MET A 115 7.83 -1.89 -5.08
N ALA A 116 7.45 -2.91 -4.30
CA ALA A 116 6.41 -2.81 -3.29
C ALA A 116 6.75 -1.77 -2.19
N ASN A 117 8.00 -1.75 -1.72
CA ASN A 117 8.46 -0.72 -0.78
C ASN A 117 8.43 0.68 -1.40
N LYS A 118 8.85 0.82 -2.66
CA LYS A 118 8.79 2.12 -3.35
C LYS A 118 7.34 2.60 -3.50
N LEU A 119 6.43 1.70 -3.84
CA LEU A 119 5.00 2.00 -3.93
C LEU A 119 4.45 2.48 -2.58
N TYR A 120 4.84 1.81 -1.49
CA TYR A 120 4.48 2.23 -0.13
C TYR A 120 4.98 3.65 0.18
N ASP A 121 6.25 3.95 -0.13
CA ASP A 121 6.85 5.26 0.14
C ASP A 121 6.15 6.39 -0.64
N GLU A 122 5.84 6.18 -1.91
CA GLU A 122 5.13 7.18 -2.73
C GLU A 122 3.69 7.38 -2.24
N ALA A 123 2.99 6.32 -1.85
CA ALA A 123 1.65 6.41 -1.27
C ALA A 123 1.67 7.15 0.08
N LEU A 124 2.65 6.85 0.93
CA LEU A 124 2.83 7.52 2.23
C LEU A 124 3.09 9.01 2.05
N ASN A 125 3.87 9.38 1.04
CA ASN A 125 4.12 10.78 0.72
C ASN A 125 2.82 11.52 0.32
N ILE A 126 1.95 10.92 -0.49
CA ILE A 126 0.63 11.52 -0.78
C ILE A 126 -0.20 11.66 0.49
N GLN A 127 -0.24 10.63 1.35
CA GLN A 127 -0.98 10.67 2.61
C GLN A 127 -0.49 11.82 3.53
N GLN A 128 0.81 12.10 3.54
CA GLN A 128 1.38 13.19 4.33
C GLN A 128 0.99 14.55 3.76
N LEU A 129 1.04 14.71 2.44
CA LEU A 129 0.64 15.94 1.75
C LEU A 129 -0.84 16.25 1.99
N THR A 130 -1.72 15.24 1.92
CA THR A 130 -3.17 15.43 2.16
C THR A 130 -3.49 15.76 3.62
N LYS A 131 -2.75 15.22 4.60
CA LYS A 131 -2.90 15.57 6.03
C LYS A 131 -2.58 17.03 6.34
N THR A 132 -1.71 17.65 5.54
CA THR A 132 -1.32 19.05 5.67
C THR A 132 -2.08 19.98 4.74
N TYR A 133 -2.97 19.44 3.91
CA TYR A 133 -3.71 20.20 2.93
C TYR A 133 -4.80 21.03 3.61
N ASP A 134 -4.77 22.34 3.39
CA ASP A 134 -5.74 23.28 3.96
C ASP A 134 -6.71 23.75 2.88
N LEU A 135 -7.96 23.28 2.94
CA LEU A 135 -9.03 23.63 2.00
C LEU A 135 -9.46 25.10 2.11
N GLU A 136 -9.19 25.78 3.24
CA GLU A 136 -9.54 27.19 3.42
C GLU A 136 -8.51 28.13 2.77
N ILE A 137 -7.31 27.62 2.49
CA ILE A 137 -6.22 28.36 1.86
C ILE A 137 -6.17 27.96 0.39
N THR A 138 -6.59 28.87 -0.49
CA THR A 138 -6.46 28.69 -1.95
C THR A 138 -5.01 28.85 -2.38
N ASP A 139 -4.20 27.84 -2.09
CA ASP A 139 -2.78 27.77 -2.44
C ASP A 139 -2.56 26.68 -3.49
N TYR A 140 -2.58 27.08 -4.75
CA TYR A 140 -2.29 26.24 -5.91
C TYR A 140 -0.93 25.52 -5.82
N SER A 141 -0.01 25.96 -4.96
CA SER A 141 1.26 25.23 -4.77
C SER A 141 1.06 23.89 -4.06
N GLN A 142 0.10 23.77 -3.15
CA GLN A 142 -0.20 22.50 -2.46
C GLN A 142 -0.84 21.48 -3.40
N GLU A 143 -1.77 21.94 -4.25
CA GLU A 143 -2.39 21.11 -5.28
C GLU A 143 -1.35 20.55 -6.25
N ASN A 144 -0.40 21.38 -6.68
CA ASN A 144 0.70 20.95 -7.54
C ASN A 144 1.57 19.88 -6.86
N LEU A 145 1.85 20.00 -5.56
CA LEU A 145 2.63 19.00 -4.83
C LEU A 145 1.92 17.64 -4.78
N ILE A 146 0.60 17.63 -4.56
CA ILE A 146 -0.20 16.39 -4.57
C ILE A 146 -0.21 15.79 -5.99
N ASN A 147 -0.42 16.60 -7.03
CA ASN A 147 -0.39 16.15 -8.42
C ASN A 147 0.97 15.57 -8.82
N GLU A 148 2.07 16.21 -8.43
CA GLU A 148 3.43 15.70 -8.67
C GLU A 148 3.69 14.38 -7.94
N ALA A 149 3.24 14.28 -6.69
CA ALA A 149 3.36 13.04 -5.91
C ALA A 149 2.56 11.90 -6.55
N PHE A 150 1.34 12.18 -7.00
CA PHE A 150 0.53 11.20 -7.71
C PHE A 150 1.17 10.74 -9.03
N ASN A 151 1.76 11.65 -9.81
CA ASN A 151 2.45 11.28 -11.04
C ASN A 151 3.60 10.28 -10.80
N ARG A 152 4.38 10.47 -9.72
CA ARG A 152 5.45 9.52 -9.34
C ARG A 152 4.89 8.17 -8.91
N LEU A 153 3.79 8.19 -8.15
CA LEU A 153 3.11 6.97 -7.73
C LEU A 153 2.59 6.19 -8.95
N SER A 154 1.91 6.86 -9.88
CA SER A 154 1.39 6.28 -11.12
C SER A 154 2.50 5.63 -11.94
N GLN A 155 3.64 6.31 -12.13
CA GLN A 155 4.81 5.74 -12.81
C GLN A 155 5.35 4.49 -12.11
N THR A 156 5.35 4.47 -10.77
CA THR A 156 5.78 3.31 -9.98
C THR A 156 4.82 2.13 -10.14
N CYS A 157 3.50 2.37 -10.11
CA CYS A 157 2.48 1.37 -10.40
C CYS A 157 2.64 0.79 -11.81
N SER A 158 2.77 1.64 -12.83
CA SER A 158 2.94 1.20 -14.22
C SER A 158 4.19 0.34 -14.39
N ALA A 159 5.32 0.75 -13.82
CA ALA A 159 6.55 -0.03 -13.86
C ALA A 159 6.42 -1.39 -13.13
N CYS A 160 5.66 -1.44 -12.03
CA CYS A 160 5.39 -2.70 -11.33
C CYS A 160 4.55 -3.64 -12.21
N HIS A 161 3.47 -3.14 -12.82
CA HIS A 161 2.63 -3.93 -13.71
C HIS A 161 3.37 -4.43 -14.96
N GLU A 162 4.20 -3.59 -15.58
CA GLU A 162 5.02 -3.99 -16.73
C GLU A 162 5.98 -5.13 -16.39
N LEU A 163 6.56 -5.13 -15.19
CA LEU A 163 7.52 -6.15 -14.77
C LEU A 163 6.85 -7.48 -14.37
N PHE A 164 5.67 -7.44 -13.75
CA PHE A 164 5.11 -8.59 -13.04
C PHE A 164 3.72 -9.06 -13.46
N ARG A 165 2.96 -8.27 -14.24
CA ARG A 165 1.59 -8.64 -14.67
C ARG A 165 1.54 -9.15 -16.11
N ASP A 166 2.34 -8.56 -16.99
CA ASP A 166 2.28 -8.82 -18.45
C ASP A 166 3.43 -9.72 -18.96
N ASN A 167 4.17 -10.40 -18.08
CA ASN A 167 5.31 -11.30 -18.41
C ASN A 167 5.08 -12.76 -18.01
#